data_AF-A0A6G8I3R5-F1
#
_entry.id   AF-A0A6G8I3R5-F1
#
_cell.length_a   1.000
_cell.length_b   1.000
_cell.length_c   1.000
_cell.angle_alpha   90.00
_cell.angle_beta   90.00
_cell.angle_gamma   90.00
#
_symmetry.space_group_name_H-M   'P 1'
#
loop_
_entity.id
_entity.type
_entity.pdbx_description
1 polymer ?
#
loop_
_entity_poly.entity_id
_entity_poly.type
_entity_poly.pdbx_seq_one_letter_code
_entity_poly.pdbx_strand_id
1 'polypeptide(L)'
;MICITDVNCKKHYLHKDAIARVNEAGPNWHRISAYVKLFDGGTIEACERAAEIHAQIERTQPAEPAKAPSFDDWFKERNSGLSFDEAHMGDGVLIDKSMKELSRHMRDYVTELVNAKP
;
A
#
# COMPACT_ATOMS: atom_id res chain seq x y z
N MET A 1 -0.27 6.66 -13.87
CA MET A 1 -0.81 6.41 -15.22
C MET A 1 0.07 5.36 -15.90
N ILE A 2 -0.52 4.34 -16.54
CA ILE A 2 0.21 3.37 -17.37
C ILE A 2 -0.15 3.55 -18.84
N CYS A 3 0.68 3.02 -19.76
CA CYS A 3 0.45 3.07 -21.20
C CYS A 3 0.47 1.66 -21.79
N ILE A 4 -0.61 1.27 -22.46
CA ILE A 4 -0.75 -0.03 -23.12
C ILE A 4 -1.02 0.21 -24.60
N THR A 5 -0.37 -0.55 -25.48
CA THR A 5 -0.54 -0.48 -26.92
C THR A 5 -1.39 -1.64 -27.39
N ASP A 6 -2.52 -1.37 -28.02
CA ASP A 6 -3.35 -2.44 -28.58
C ASP A 6 -2.81 -2.95 -29.93
N VAL A 7 -3.38 -4.03 -30.43
CA VAL A 7 -3.03 -4.62 -31.73
C VAL A 7 -3.26 -3.72 -32.95
N ASN A 8 -4.05 -2.66 -32.80
CA ASN A 8 -4.27 -1.64 -33.83
C ASN A 8 -3.25 -0.48 -33.71
N CYS A 9 -2.18 -0.66 -32.93
CA CYS A 9 -1.16 0.35 -32.62
C CYS A 9 -1.73 1.58 -31.91
N LYS A 10 -2.92 1.49 -31.30
CA LYS A 10 -3.50 2.59 -30.51
C LYS A 10 -2.98 2.51 -29.09
N LYS A 11 -2.56 3.67 -28.56
CA LYS A 11 -2.12 3.81 -27.18
C LYS A 11 -3.28 4.13 -26.26
N HIS A 12 -3.39 3.38 -25.17
CA HIS A 12 -4.36 3.56 -24.10
C HIS A 12 -3.62 4.03 -22.86
N TYR A 13 -3.89 5.26 -22.43
CA TYR A 13 -3.37 5.82 -21.19
C TYR A 13 -4.40 5.63 -20.09
N LEU A 14 -4.10 4.76 -19.14
CA LEU A 14 -5.06 4.33 -18.14
C LEU A 14 -4.56 4.61 -16.74
N HIS A 15 -5.50 4.97 -15.86
CA HIS A 15 -5.24 4.90 -14.43
C HIS A 15 -5.09 3.43 -14.02
N LYS A 16 -4.20 3.14 -13.06
CA LYS A 16 -3.98 1.75 -12.61
C LYS A 16 -5.28 1.14 -12.05
N ASP A 17 -6.06 1.94 -11.33
CA ASP A 17 -7.31 1.52 -10.70
C ASP A 17 -8.43 1.25 -11.72
N ALA A 18 -8.24 1.60 -13.00
CA ALA A 18 -9.18 1.25 -14.06
C ALA A 18 -9.03 -0.22 -14.51
N ILE A 19 -7.94 -0.90 -14.13
CA ILE A 19 -7.59 -2.25 -14.57
C ILE A 19 -8.11 -3.26 -13.55
N ALA A 20 -9.04 -4.10 -13.98
CA ALA A 20 -9.58 -5.18 -13.16
C ALA A 20 -8.67 -6.42 -13.18
N ARG A 21 -8.08 -6.75 -14.34
CA ARG A 21 -7.25 -7.95 -14.51
C ARG A 21 -6.35 -7.85 -15.73
N VAL A 22 -5.17 -8.47 -15.65
CA VAL A 22 -4.27 -8.71 -16.79
C VAL A 22 -4.06 -10.21 -16.95
N ASN A 23 -4.18 -10.71 -18.18
CA ASN A 23 -3.98 -12.12 -18.53
C ASN A 23 -2.97 -12.24 -19.66
N GLU A 24 -1.97 -13.13 -19.54
CA GLU A 24 -1.12 -13.49 -20.69
C GLU A 24 -1.99 -14.21 -21.74
N ALA A 25 -1.81 -13.84 -23.01
CA ALA A 25 -2.41 -14.57 -24.12
C ALA A 25 -1.69 -15.91 -24.33
N GLY A 26 -2.39 -16.87 -24.93
CA GLY A 26 -1.78 -18.14 -25.33
C GLY A 26 -0.75 -17.94 -26.45
N PRO A 27 0.14 -18.94 -26.66
CA PRO A 27 1.11 -18.88 -27.75
C PRO A 27 0.42 -18.76 -29.13
N ASN A 28 0.98 -17.93 -30.01
CA ASN A 28 0.57 -17.70 -31.41
C ASN A 28 -0.77 -16.97 -31.66
N TRP A 29 -1.21 -16.12 -30.73
CA TRP A 29 -2.45 -15.38 -30.92
C TRP A 29 -2.24 -14.03 -31.61
N HIS A 30 -2.27 -13.95 -32.95
CA HIS A 30 -2.43 -12.73 -33.77
C HIS A 30 -1.82 -11.41 -33.20
N ARG A 31 -0.56 -11.44 -32.74
CA ARG A 31 0.17 -10.30 -32.12
C ARG A 31 -0.37 -9.80 -30.77
N ILE A 32 -1.38 -10.46 -30.22
CA ILE A 32 -1.88 -10.25 -28.85
C ILE A 32 -0.97 -11.03 -27.89
N SER A 33 -0.31 -10.29 -27.01
CA SER A 33 0.52 -10.86 -25.95
C SER A 33 -0.21 -10.92 -24.61
N ALA A 34 -1.21 -10.05 -24.40
CA ALA A 34 -2.02 -10.04 -23.19
C ALA A 34 -3.44 -9.47 -23.41
N TYR A 35 -4.34 -9.82 -22.49
CA TYR A 35 -5.68 -9.22 -22.38
C TYR A 35 -5.76 -8.40 -21.09
N VAL A 36 -6.13 -7.13 -21.21
CA VAL A 36 -6.32 -6.23 -20.08
C VAL A 36 -7.81 -5.94 -19.94
N LYS A 37 -8.42 -6.48 -18.88
CA LYS A 37 -9.82 -6.24 -18.57
C LYS A 37 -9.94 -5.03 -17.66
N LEU A 38 -10.80 -4.10 -18.04
CA LEU A 38 -11.09 -2.87 -17.30
C LEU A 38 -12.35 -3.04 -16.43
N PHE A 39 -12.47 -2.21 -15.40
CA PHE A 39 -13.64 -2.23 -14.51
C PHE A 39 -14.94 -1.75 -15.17
N ASP A 40 -14.84 -0.95 -16.24
CA ASP A 40 -16.00 -0.53 -17.04
C ASP A 40 -16.51 -1.65 -17.99
N GLY A 41 -15.89 -2.83 -17.96
CA GLY A 41 -16.22 -3.96 -18.82
C GLY A 41 -15.46 -3.98 -20.14
N GLY A 42 -14.67 -2.94 -20.44
CA GLY A 42 -13.79 -2.89 -21.60
C GLY A 42 -12.68 -3.93 -21.54
N THR A 43 -12.20 -4.37 -22.71
CA THR A 43 -11.02 -5.25 -22.82
C THR A 43 -10.07 -4.70 -23.88
N ILE A 44 -8.79 -4.63 -23.53
CA ILE A 44 -7.73 -4.23 -24.45
C ILE A 44 -6.90 -5.46 -24.79
N GLU A 45 -6.77 -5.70 -26.09
CA GLU A 45 -5.90 -6.73 -26.67
C GLU A 45 -4.51 -6.12 -26.86
N ALA A 46 -3.64 -6.35 -25.88
CA ALA A 46 -2.36 -5.67 -25.77
C ALA A 46 -1.25 -6.39 -26.55
N CYS A 47 -0.34 -5.59 -27.13
CA CYS A 47 0.89 -6.08 -27.76
C CYS A 47 1.96 -6.41 -26.71
N GLU A 48 1.95 -5.72 -25.56
CA GLU A 48 2.85 -5.97 -24.43
C GLU A 48 2.48 -7.25 -23.68
N ARG A 49 3.49 -7.91 -23.09
CA ARG A 49 3.26 -9.10 -22.25
C ARG A 49 2.61 -8.72 -20.93
N ALA A 50 1.89 -9.65 -20.31
CA ALA A 50 1.24 -9.40 -19.02
C ALA A 50 2.27 -9.00 -17.94
N ALA A 51 3.47 -9.58 -17.97
CA ALA A 51 4.56 -9.24 -17.05
C ALA A 51 5.07 -7.80 -17.22
N GLU A 52 5.13 -7.30 -18.46
CA GLU A 52 5.57 -5.93 -18.75
C GLU A 52 4.53 -4.91 -18.26
N ILE A 53 3.25 -5.20 -18.51
CA ILE A 53 2.13 -4.40 -18.04
C ILE A 53 2.09 -4.38 -16.51
N HIS A 54 2.32 -5.53 -15.86
CA HIS A 54 2.40 -5.64 -14.41
C HIS A 54 3.51 -4.76 -13.82
N ALA A 55 4.72 -4.82 -14.39
CA ALA A 55 5.84 -3.99 -13.94
C ALA A 55 5.55 -2.48 -14.09
N GLN A 56 4.79 -2.05 -15.12
CA GLN A 56 4.35 -0.67 -15.24
C GLN A 56 3.37 -0.27 -14.13
N ILE A 57 2.43 -1.15 -13.79
CA ILE A 57 1.47 -0.93 -12.69
C ILE A 57 2.22 -0.74 -11.38
N GLU A 58 3.19 -1.61 -11.07
CA GLU A 58 4.00 -1.54 -9.85
C GLU A 58 4.84 -0.26 -9.77
N ARG A 59 5.52 0.14 -10.85
CA ARG A 59 6.29 1.40 -10.89
C ARG A 59 5.43 2.64 -10.65
N THR A 60 4.14 2.54 -10.94
CA THR A 60 3.17 3.62 -10.76
C THR A 60 2.46 3.55 -9.41
N GLN A 61 2.77 2.56 -8.56
CA GLN A 61 2.36 2.61 -7.17
C GLN A 61 3.22 3.68 -6.48
N PRO A 62 2.65 4.79 -5.99
CA PRO A 62 3.30 5.48 -4.89
C PRO A 62 3.46 4.43 -3.79
N ALA A 63 4.62 4.43 -3.12
CA ALA A 63 4.79 3.64 -1.90
C ALA A 63 3.53 3.87 -1.06
N GLU A 64 2.82 2.79 -0.74
CA GLU A 64 1.69 2.85 0.20
C GLU A 64 2.19 3.70 1.38
N PRO A 65 1.48 4.78 1.77
CA PRO A 65 1.98 5.62 2.86
C PRO A 65 2.23 4.67 4.00
N ALA A 66 3.51 4.58 4.42
CA ALA A 66 3.96 3.58 5.38
C ALA A 66 2.91 3.57 6.49
N LYS A 67 2.24 2.42 6.66
CA LYS A 67 1.14 2.28 7.60
C LYS A 67 1.57 2.98 8.89
N ALA A 68 0.75 3.94 9.35
CA ALA A 68 1.07 4.68 10.56
C ALA A 68 1.52 3.70 11.64
N PRO A 69 2.68 3.93 12.29
CA PRO A 69 3.20 3.00 13.29
C PRO A 69 2.12 2.80 14.34
N SER A 70 1.96 1.58 14.84
CA SER A 70 1.05 1.38 15.97
C SER A 70 1.57 2.15 17.18
N PHE A 71 0.71 2.43 18.17
CA PHE A 71 1.14 3.03 19.43
C PHE A 71 2.30 2.24 20.05
N ASP A 72 2.24 0.93 19.99
CA ASP A 72 3.23 0.05 20.61
C ASP A 72 4.58 0.10 19.87
N ASP A 73 4.56 0.16 18.53
CA ASP A 73 5.77 0.35 17.73
C ASP A 73 6.39 1.73 18.00
N TRP A 74 5.57 2.78 18.00
CA TRP A 74 5.98 4.16 18.32
C TRP A 74 6.58 4.27 19.72
N PHE A 75 5.99 3.57 20.70
CA PHE A 75 6.44 3.56 22.08
C PHE A 75 7.77 2.82 22.21
N LYS A 76 7.92 1.65 21.58
CA LYS A 76 9.16 0.86 21.58
C LYS A 76 10.35 1.64 21.02
N GLU A 77 10.16 2.33 19.91
CA GLU A 77 11.20 3.17 19.30
C GLU A 77 11.77 4.21 20.28
N ARG A 78 10.93 4.74 21.19
CA ARG A 78 11.27 5.80 22.15
C ARG A 78 11.70 5.26 23.52
N ASN A 79 11.40 4.02 23.83
CA ASN A 79 11.61 3.41 25.14
C ASN A 79 12.48 2.15 25.05
N SER A 80 13.61 2.26 24.33
CA SER A 80 14.65 1.21 24.26
C SER A 80 14.13 -0.16 23.80
N GLY A 81 13.06 -0.19 23.00
CA GLY A 81 12.45 -1.41 22.48
C GLY A 81 11.42 -2.08 23.39
N LEU A 82 11.14 -1.52 24.57
CA LEU A 82 10.13 -2.05 25.49
C LEU A 82 8.73 -1.57 25.11
N SER A 83 7.73 -2.44 25.21
CA SER A 83 6.32 -2.07 25.08
C SER A 83 5.85 -1.24 26.27
N PHE A 84 4.68 -0.60 26.13
CA PHE A 84 4.09 0.15 27.24
C PHE A 84 3.81 -0.77 28.43
N ASP A 85 3.29 -1.97 28.16
CA ASP A 85 2.95 -2.96 29.18
C ASP A 85 4.20 -3.47 29.90
N GLU A 86 5.29 -3.75 29.18
CA GLU A 86 6.56 -4.18 29.78
C GLU A 86 7.14 -3.12 30.72
N ALA A 87 6.97 -1.84 30.37
CA ALA A 87 7.50 -0.72 31.15
C ALA A 87 6.58 -0.30 32.32
N HIS A 88 5.25 -0.50 32.22
CA HIS A 88 4.28 0.14 33.12
C HIS A 88 3.20 -0.79 33.69
N MET A 89 3.11 -2.05 33.26
CA MET A 89 2.09 -3.02 33.72
C MET A 89 2.72 -4.25 34.41
N GLY A 90 3.83 -4.04 35.11
CA GLY A 90 4.46 -5.06 35.96
C GLY A 90 3.78 -5.25 37.31
N ASP A 91 4.11 -6.36 37.99
CA ASP A 91 3.63 -6.63 39.35
C ASP A 91 4.02 -5.51 40.32
N GLY A 92 3.03 -5.03 41.09
CA GLY A 92 3.22 -3.98 42.09
C GLY A 92 3.14 -2.54 41.57
N VAL A 93 2.86 -2.33 40.28
CA VAL A 93 2.65 -0.97 39.74
C VAL A 93 1.25 -0.46 40.10
N LEU A 94 1.19 0.79 40.57
CA LEU A 94 -0.08 1.47 40.83
C LEU A 94 -0.80 1.78 39.52
N ILE A 95 -1.96 1.16 39.31
CA ILE A 95 -2.79 1.32 38.10
C ILE A 95 -3.06 2.80 37.78
N ASP A 96 -3.29 3.64 38.79
CA ASP A 96 -3.50 5.09 38.60
C ASP A 96 -2.29 5.78 37.96
N LYS A 97 -1.07 5.37 38.35
CA LYS A 97 0.17 5.90 37.77
C LYS A 97 0.29 5.44 36.31
N SER A 98 0.06 4.16 36.04
CA SER A 98 0.12 3.62 34.67
C SER A 98 -0.90 4.27 33.74
N MET A 99 -2.12 4.53 34.21
CA MET A 99 -3.16 5.18 33.41
C MET A 99 -2.84 6.65 33.09
N LYS A 100 -2.21 7.37 34.02
CA LYS A 100 -1.72 8.75 33.77
C LYS A 100 -0.62 8.76 32.72
N GLU A 101 0.31 7.81 32.80
CA GLU A 101 1.40 7.66 31.83
C GLU A 101 0.87 7.27 30.44
N LEU A 102 -0.04 6.30 30.36
CA LEU A 102 -0.71 5.91 29.11
C LEU A 102 -1.39 7.12 28.45
N SER A 103 -2.14 7.91 29.24
CA SER A 103 -2.84 9.10 28.75
C SER A 103 -1.90 10.19 28.24
N ARG A 104 -0.69 10.29 28.80
CA ARG A 104 0.35 11.20 28.29
C ARG A 104 0.88 10.70 26.95
N HIS A 105 1.37 9.45 26.91
CA HIS A 105 1.95 8.86 25.71
C HIS A 105 0.97 8.79 24.53
N MET A 106 -0.31 8.50 24.79
CA MET A 106 -1.34 8.51 23.75
C MET A 106 -1.54 9.89 23.13
N ARG A 107 -1.44 10.98 23.91
CA ARG A 107 -1.54 12.35 23.37
C ARG A 107 -0.33 12.68 22.49
N ASP A 108 0.86 12.30 22.92
CA ASP A 108 2.09 12.53 22.15
C ASP A 108 2.05 11.75 20.83
N TYR A 109 1.70 10.46 20.88
CA TYR A 109 1.49 9.62 19.70
C TYR A 109 0.50 10.22 18.70
N VAL A 110 -0.69 10.63 19.15
CA VAL A 110 -1.70 11.24 18.27
C VAL A 110 -1.21 12.57 17.69
N THR A 111 -0.50 13.39 18.47
CA THR A 111 0.04 14.68 18.02
C THR A 111 1.07 14.48 16.91
N GLU A 112 1.97 13.51 17.07
CA GLU A 112 2.96 13.16 16.05
C GLU A 112 2.29 12.60 14.78
N LEU A 113 1.27 11.76 14.91
CA LEU A 113 0.53 11.24 13.75
C LEU A 113 -0.17 12.34 12.95
N VAL A 114 -0.75 13.33 13.63
CA VAL A 114 -1.40 14.47 12.96
C VAL A 114 -0.36 15.33 12.25
N ASN A 115 0.79 15.57 12.86
CA ASN A 115 1.87 16.39 12.29
C ASN A 115 2.67 15.69 11.19
N ALA A 116 2.73 14.36 11.20
CA ALA A 116 3.43 13.56 10.19
C ALA A 116 2.62 13.38 8.89
N LYS A 117 1.36 13.81 8.84
CA LYS A 117 0.54 13.74 7.64
C LYS A 117 0.97 14.83 6.65
N PRO A 118 1.40 14.47 5.42
CA PRO A 118 1.82 15.44 4.41
C PRO A 118 0.66 16.30 3.89
#